data_AF-A0A1H0X9C1-F1
#
_entry.id   AF-A0A1H0X9C1-F1
#
_cell.length_a   1.000
_cell.length_b   1.000
_cell.length_c   1.000
_cell.angle_alpha   90.00
_cell.angle_beta   90.00
_cell.angle_gamma   90.00
#
_symmetry.space_group_name_H-M   'P 1'
#
loop_
_entity.id
_entity.type
_entity.pdbx_description
1 polymer ?
#
loop_
_entity_poly.entity_id
_entity_poly.type
_entity_poly.pdbx_seq_one_letter_code
_entity_poly.pdbx_strand_id
1 'polypeptide(L)'
;MSRMIRFHKFGDADVLQYEEVPTPVPGPGEVLVRVQAVGLGWKDVLWRQNLAAEQAKLPSGIGFELAGSVAALGEGVSDFEVGMAVAGFPAATPNRYPTWGDLVLMPSHALTRYPEVLSPVEASVHYNSLLFGYLALVDLAHLKPGQHVLITEASHCIAPQTVQLAKALGAKVIASTGSADDREFLRGLGADKVIVTEEQDLVLEVERYTEGKGVEVILDQCAGPQMKLLGDIAAPRGKLILYGINGGNDTAFPACAAFKKHLQFYRHCVLDFTGCPELGIEPNNEAVQRALTHINQMTADRLLTPVIDKVFAFDDFVAAHRYMETCPNRGRVALQLATD
;
A
#
# COMPACT_ATOMS: atom_id res chain seq x y z
N MET A 1 13.57 28.51 3.32
CA MET A 1 12.59 28.13 2.28
C MET A 1 12.64 26.63 2.13
N SER A 2 11.51 26.00 1.86
CA SER A 2 11.35 24.57 1.57
C SER A 2 10.75 24.43 0.18
N ARG A 3 11.22 23.48 -0.60
CA ARG A 3 10.66 23.16 -1.92
C ARG A 3 9.47 22.23 -1.74
N MET A 4 8.36 22.48 -2.43
CA MET A 4 7.14 21.69 -2.35
C MET A 4 6.51 21.52 -3.74
N ILE A 5 6.04 20.32 -4.06
CA ILE A 5 5.22 20.09 -5.26
C ILE A 5 3.75 20.32 -4.90
N ARG A 6 3.08 21.18 -5.67
CA ARG A 6 1.70 21.61 -5.44
C ARG A 6 0.91 21.67 -6.74
N PHE A 7 -0.41 21.80 -6.64
CA PHE A 7 -1.28 22.05 -7.78
C PHE A 7 -2.41 23.02 -7.42
N HIS A 8 -2.73 23.92 -8.35
CA HIS A 8 -3.74 24.98 -8.19
C HIS A 8 -5.06 24.67 -8.92
N LYS A 9 -5.07 23.62 -9.72
CA LYS A 9 -6.24 23.12 -10.43
C LYS A 9 -6.13 21.60 -10.57
N PHE A 10 -7.27 20.94 -10.66
CA PHE A 10 -7.32 19.52 -10.99
C PHE A 10 -7.02 19.31 -12.48
N GLY A 11 -6.47 18.16 -12.84
CA GLY A 11 -6.18 17.81 -14.22
C GLY A 11 -5.06 16.79 -14.32
N ASP A 12 -4.48 16.66 -15.51
CA ASP A 12 -3.37 15.75 -15.84
C ASP A 12 -2.07 16.12 -15.11
N ALA A 13 -1.01 15.32 -15.27
CA ALA A 13 0.24 15.48 -14.55
C ALA A 13 0.86 16.90 -14.66
N ASP A 14 0.59 17.64 -15.74
CA ASP A 14 1.11 18.99 -15.99
C ASP A 14 0.56 20.07 -15.04
N VAL A 15 -0.43 19.77 -14.20
CA VAL A 15 -0.89 20.72 -13.16
C VAL A 15 0.04 20.79 -11.96
N LEU A 16 0.94 19.81 -11.80
CA LEU A 16 1.94 19.79 -10.74
C LEU A 16 2.99 20.86 -10.99
N GLN A 17 3.30 21.62 -9.96
CA GLN A 17 4.23 22.74 -10.02
C GLN A 17 5.12 22.73 -8.80
N TYR A 18 6.36 23.13 -9.04
CA TYR A 18 7.32 23.43 -7.99
C TYR A 18 7.01 24.80 -7.39
N GLU A 19 7.00 24.87 -6.06
CA GLU A 19 6.86 26.11 -5.31
C GLU A 19 7.85 26.17 -4.13
N GLU A 20 8.41 27.35 -3.88
CA GLU A 20 9.13 27.63 -2.65
C GLU A 20 8.16 28.16 -1.59
N VAL A 21 8.11 27.49 -0.45
CA VAL A 21 7.29 27.87 0.70
C VAL A 21 8.18 28.15 1.91
N PRO A 22 7.72 28.94 2.90
CA PRO A 22 8.40 29.03 4.19
C PRO A 22 8.58 27.64 4.80
N THR A 23 9.76 27.38 5.38
CA THR A 23 10.01 26.11 6.08
C THR A 23 9.06 26.02 7.27
N PRO A 24 8.24 24.96 7.37
CA PRO A 24 7.27 24.86 8.45
C PRO A 24 7.97 24.55 9.79
N VAL A 25 7.33 24.96 10.88
CA VAL A 25 7.79 24.70 12.25
C VAL A 25 6.81 23.71 12.88
N PRO A 26 7.27 22.59 13.48
CA PRO A 26 6.38 21.58 14.02
C PRO A 26 5.63 22.10 15.26
N GLY A 27 4.29 21.97 15.23
CA GLY A 27 3.43 22.17 16.39
C GLY A 27 3.33 20.93 17.28
N PRO A 28 2.47 20.94 18.31
CA PRO A 28 2.30 19.79 19.20
C PRO A 28 1.94 18.51 18.45
N GLY A 29 2.64 17.42 18.76
CA GLY A 29 2.47 16.11 18.12
C GLY A 29 3.00 15.99 16.68
N GLU A 30 3.56 17.06 16.11
CA GLU A 30 4.10 17.10 14.76
C GLU A 30 5.63 16.91 14.74
N VAL A 31 6.12 16.36 13.64
CA VAL A 31 7.53 16.12 13.36
C VAL A 31 7.86 16.80 12.04
N LEU A 32 8.93 17.58 12.00
CA LEU A 32 9.50 18.08 10.75
C LEU A 32 10.44 17.02 10.20
N VAL A 33 10.19 16.55 8.98
CA VAL A 33 10.99 15.53 8.31
C VAL A 33 11.75 16.16 7.16
N ARG A 34 13.07 15.92 7.12
CA ARG A 34 13.89 16.14 5.93
C ARG A 34 13.73 14.93 5.02
N VAL A 35 12.97 15.12 3.95
CA VAL A 35 12.60 14.06 3.02
C VAL A 35 13.79 13.71 2.13
N GLN A 36 13.97 12.42 1.89
CA GLN A 36 15.03 11.87 1.03
C GLN A 36 14.44 11.07 -0.13
N ALA A 37 13.27 10.48 0.07
CA ALA A 37 12.49 9.85 -0.98
C ALA A 37 10.98 9.92 -0.69
N VAL A 38 10.16 9.88 -1.74
CA VAL A 38 8.71 9.76 -1.64
C VAL A 38 8.23 8.57 -2.45
N GLY A 39 7.24 7.86 -1.90
CA GLY A 39 6.52 6.82 -2.62
C GLY A 39 5.45 7.45 -3.50
N LEU A 40 5.30 6.93 -4.71
CA LEU A 40 4.22 7.27 -5.63
C LEU A 40 3.27 6.07 -5.76
N GLY A 41 1.98 6.33 -5.65
CA GLY A 41 0.91 5.35 -5.85
C GLY A 41 -0.26 5.91 -6.66
N TRP A 42 -1.18 5.02 -7.04
CA TRP A 42 -2.39 5.40 -7.78
C TRP A 42 -3.25 6.43 -7.03
N LYS A 43 -3.24 6.41 -5.69
CA LYS A 43 -3.95 7.38 -4.86
C LYS A 43 -3.48 8.82 -5.11
N ASP A 44 -2.21 9.03 -5.44
CA ASP A 44 -1.68 10.37 -5.76
C ASP A 44 -2.24 10.90 -7.08
N VAL A 45 -2.40 10.02 -8.08
CA VAL A 45 -3.06 10.34 -9.36
C VAL A 45 -4.52 10.73 -9.11
N LEU A 46 -5.26 9.90 -8.35
CA LEU A 46 -6.65 10.17 -8.01
C LEU A 46 -6.81 11.47 -7.19
N TRP A 47 -5.87 11.77 -6.29
CA TRP A 47 -5.85 13.00 -5.51
C TRP A 47 -5.73 14.24 -6.40
N ARG A 48 -4.76 14.25 -7.31
CA ARG A 48 -4.56 15.33 -8.30
C ARG A 48 -5.77 15.53 -9.21
N GLN A 49 -6.47 14.45 -9.56
CA GLN A 49 -7.65 14.48 -10.43
C GLN A 49 -8.97 14.75 -9.68
N ASN A 50 -8.94 14.89 -8.35
CA ASN A 50 -10.13 15.01 -7.49
C ASN A 50 -11.09 13.81 -7.59
N LEU A 51 -10.52 12.61 -7.76
CA LEU A 51 -11.22 11.32 -7.83
C LEU A 51 -10.92 10.42 -6.61
N ALA A 52 -10.13 10.90 -5.65
CA ALA A 52 -9.93 10.23 -4.38
C ALA A 52 -11.19 10.31 -3.49
N ALA A 53 -11.28 9.46 -2.45
CA ALA A 53 -12.41 9.45 -1.53
C ALA A 53 -12.56 10.77 -0.75
N GLU A 54 -11.43 11.38 -0.40
CA GLU A 54 -11.35 12.73 0.15
C GLU A 54 -11.11 13.75 -0.96
N GLN A 55 -11.69 14.95 -0.82
CA GLN A 55 -11.49 16.04 -1.78
C GLN A 55 -10.27 16.90 -1.44
N ALA A 56 -9.46 17.18 -2.44
CA ALA A 56 -8.32 18.08 -2.32
C ALA A 56 -8.77 19.54 -2.25
N LYS A 57 -8.20 20.31 -1.32
CA LYS A 57 -8.42 21.76 -1.15
C LYS A 57 -7.35 22.51 -1.92
N LEU A 58 -7.74 23.26 -2.95
CA LEU A 58 -6.82 24.02 -3.80
C LEU A 58 -6.41 25.36 -3.15
N PRO A 59 -5.14 25.80 -3.29
CA PRO A 59 -4.02 25.02 -3.82
C PRO A 59 -3.64 23.88 -2.86
N SER A 60 -3.39 22.70 -3.42
CA SER A 60 -3.13 21.48 -2.64
C SER A 60 -1.69 21.01 -2.82
N GLY A 61 -1.15 20.35 -1.79
CA GLY A 61 0.04 19.51 -1.94
C GLY A 61 -0.33 18.08 -2.33
N ILE A 62 0.66 17.20 -2.42
CA ILE A 62 0.48 15.82 -2.87
C ILE A 62 1.33 14.83 -2.05
N GLY A 63 0.98 13.55 -2.14
CA GLY A 63 1.74 12.44 -1.59
C GLY A 63 1.26 11.96 -0.22
N PHE A 64 1.32 10.64 0.00
CA PHE A 64 0.96 9.99 1.28
C PHE A 64 2.09 9.18 1.92
N GLU A 65 3.22 9.01 1.23
CA GLU A 65 4.33 8.14 1.65
C GLU A 65 5.65 8.87 1.45
N LEU A 66 6.54 8.77 2.45
CA LEU A 66 7.88 9.34 2.40
C LEU A 66 8.88 8.51 3.19
N ALA A 67 10.15 8.78 2.98
CA ALA A 67 11.20 8.43 3.92
C ALA A 67 12.23 9.54 3.99
N GLY A 68 12.83 9.69 5.17
CA GLY A 68 13.78 10.76 5.43
C GLY A 68 14.35 10.65 6.83
N SER A 69 14.77 11.80 7.35
CA SER A 69 15.25 11.95 8.73
C SER A 69 14.51 13.03 9.49
N VAL A 70 14.37 12.86 10.80
CA VAL A 70 13.78 13.87 11.67
C VAL A 70 14.67 15.12 11.68
N ALA A 71 14.11 16.26 11.31
CA ALA A 71 14.78 17.56 11.31
C ALA A 71 14.47 18.38 12.57
N ALA A 72 13.24 18.30 13.07
CA ALA A 72 12.81 18.95 14.32
C ALA A 72 11.58 18.24 14.89
N LEU A 73 11.36 18.42 16.20
CA LEU A 73 10.25 17.83 16.95
C LEU A 73 9.37 18.92 17.53
N GLY A 74 8.06 18.71 17.46
CA GLY A 74 7.08 19.52 18.17
C GLY A 74 6.88 19.06 19.62
N GLU A 75 6.12 19.85 20.38
CA GLU A 75 5.78 19.54 21.77
C GLU A 75 5.05 18.18 21.89
N GLY A 76 5.38 17.40 22.92
CA GLY A 76 4.72 16.13 23.22
C GLY A 76 5.16 14.94 22.38
N VAL A 77 6.06 15.12 21.41
CA VAL A 77 6.67 14.01 20.66
C VAL A 77 7.85 13.45 21.45
N SER A 78 7.78 12.16 21.82
CA SER A 78 8.81 11.48 22.63
C SER A 78 9.40 10.22 22.01
N ASP A 79 8.76 9.65 20.99
CA ASP A 79 9.20 8.41 20.34
C ASP A 79 10.28 8.62 19.25
N PHE A 80 10.70 9.87 19.02
CA PHE A 80 11.60 10.26 17.94
C PHE A 80 12.72 11.18 18.43
N GLU A 81 13.83 11.19 17.70
CA GLU A 81 15.00 12.04 17.95
C GLU A 81 15.46 12.70 16.65
N VAL A 82 16.05 13.89 16.73
CA VAL A 82 16.61 14.57 15.54
C VAL A 82 17.71 13.71 14.91
N GLY A 83 17.67 13.57 13.59
CA GLY A 83 18.55 12.71 12.81
C GLY A 83 18.04 11.27 12.65
N MET A 84 16.99 10.87 13.37
CA MET A 84 16.43 9.51 13.26
C MET A 84 15.84 9.27 11.87
N ALA A 85 16.18 8.13 11.27
CA ALA A 85 15.61 7.66 10.02
C ALA A 85 14.15 7.22 10.21
N VAL A 86 13.24 7.83 9.46
CA VAL A 86 11.79 7.61 9.57
C VAL A 86 11.13 7.46 8.21
N ALA A 87 10.08 6.65 8.16
CA ALA A 87 9.20 6.49 7.00
C ALA A 87 7.79 6.90 7.37
N GLY A 88 7.10 7.54 6.44
CA GLY A 88 5.70 7.93 6.54
C GLY A 88 4.79 6.96 5.77
N PHE A 89 3.60 6.74 6.31
CA PHE A 89 2.56 5.92 5.69
C PHE A 89 1.20 6.63 5.78
N PRO A 90 0.18 6.21 5.00
CA PRO A 90 -1.11 6.90 4.99
C PRO A 90 -1.82 6.80 6.35
N ALA A 91 -1.81 7.91 7.10
CA ALA A 91 -2.53 8.10 8.37
C ALA A 91 -2.97 9.56 8.57
N ALA A 92 -2.88 10.36 7.50
CA ALA A 92 -3.28 11.76 7.46
C ALA A 92 -3.53 12.22 6.01
N THR A 93 -4.18 13.37 5.87
CA THR A 93 -4.58 13.95 4.57
C THR A 93 -3.51 14.90 3.99
N PRO A 94 -3.20 14.86 2.67
CA PRO A 94 -2.28 15.80 2.02
C PRO A 94 -2.78 17.25 2.05
N ASN A 95 -4.06 17.48 2.37
CA ASN A 95 -4.59 18.81 2.64
C ASN A 95 -3.88 19.50 3.82
N ARG A 96 -3.32 18.72 4.76
CA ARG A 96 -2.60 19.24 5.92
C ARG A 96 -1.14 18.80 5.93
N TYR A 97 -0.86 17.56 5.54
CA TYR A 97 0.47 16.95 5.61
C TYR A 97 0.86 16.37 4.25
N PRO A 98 1.09 17.22 3.22
CA PRO A 98 1.64 16.75 1.95
C PRO A 98 3.07 16.28 2.16
N THR A 99 3.47 15.26 1.41
CA THR A 99 4.78 14.60 1.61
C THR A 99 5.81 14.98 0.54
N TRP A 100 5.38 15.56 -0.58
CA TRP A 100 6.27 15.90 -1.70
C TRP A 100 6.91 17.28 -1.52
N GLY A 101 7.93 17.34 -0.65
CA GLY A 101 8.80 18.50 -0.47
C GLY A 101 10.06 18.16 0.32
N ASP A 102 11.04 19.07 0.40
CA ASP A 102 12.31 18.76 1.08
C ASP A 102 12.17 18.68 2.61
N LEU A 103 11.35 19.58 3.17
CA LEU A 103 11.05 19.69 4.59
C LEU A 103 9.53 19.76 4.76
N VAL A 104 8.95 18.70 5.30
CA VAL A 104 7.50 18.54 5.45
C VAL A 104 7.13 18.24 6.90
N LEU A 105 5.95 18.68 7.32
CA LEU A 105 5.37 18.28 8.59
C LEU A 105 4.66 16.94 8.43
N MET A 106 4.82 16.08 9.41
CA MET A 106 4.05 14.85 9.56
C MET A 106 3.57 14.73 11.01
N PRO A 107 2.34 14.25 11.27
CA PRO A 107 1.97 13.90 12.62
C PRO A 107 2.77 12.67 13.04
N SER A 108 3.21 12.64 14.30
CA SER A 108 4.07 11.57 14.85
C SER A 108 3.47 10.17 14.68
N HIS A 109 2.15 10.01 14.76
CA HIS A 109 1.47 8.72 14.57
C HIS A 109 1.46 8.21 13.12
N ALA A 110 1.82 9.05 12.14
CA ALA A 110 1.96 8.68 10.74
C ALA A 110 3.39 8.30 10.36
N LEU A 111 4.30 8.25 11.34
CA LEU A 111 5.71 7.93 11.15
C LEU A 111 6.07 6.64 11.87
N THR A 112 7.07 5.96 11.33
CA THR A 112 7.73 4.82 11.98
C THR A 112 9.23 4.90 11.74
N ARG A 113 10.02 4.43 12.70
CA ARG A 113 11.44 4.15 12.46
C ARG A 113 11.56 2.91 11.58
N TYR A 114 12.46 2.95 10.60
CA TYR A 114 12.77 1.80 9.76
C TYR A 114 14.14 1.19 10.07
N PRO A 115 14.33 -0.13 9.87
CA PRO A 115 15.63 -0.77 10.08
C PRO A 115 16.69 -0.30 9.07
N GLU A 116 17.95 -0.22 9.50
CA GLU A 116 19.08 0.29 8.69
C GLU A 116 19.36 -0.51 7.41
N VAL A 117 18.75 -1.70 7.26
CA VAL A 117 18.86 -2.51 6.04
C VAL A 117 18.12 -1.89 4.85
N LEU A 118 17.25 -0.89 5.09
CA LEU A 118 16.55 -0.16 4.04
C LEU A 118 17.25 1.16 3.74
N SER A 119 17.43 1.44 2.45
CA SER A 119 17.66 2.81 1.97
C SER A 119 16.39 3.68 2.12
N PRO A 120 16.50 5.02 2.06
CA PRO A 120 15.33 5.88 2.06
C PRO A 120 14.35 5.59 0.92
N VAL A 121 14.85 5.31 -0.29
CA VAL A 121 13.99 4.99 -1.46
C VAL A 121 13.20 3.71 -1.21
N GLU A 122 13.83 2.71 -0.63
CA GLU A 122 13.18 1.46 -0.24
C GLU A 122 12.13 1.69 0.86
N ALA A 123 12.50 2.43 1.91
CA ALA A 123 11.62 2.73 3.03
C ALA A 123 10.38 3.55 2.61
N SER A 124 10.51 4.44 1.62
CA SER A 124 9.41 5.29 1.16
C SER A 124 8.29 4.54 0.43
N VAL A 125 8.52 3.28 0.05
CA VAL A 125 7.51 2.44 -0.63
C VAL A 125 7.15 1.16 0.14
N HIS A 126 7.75 0.98 1.33
CA HIS A 126 7.69 -0.27 2.08
C HIS A 126 6.41 -0.41 2.90
N TYR A 127 6.07 0.64 3.65
CA TYR A 127 5.13 0.53 4.76
C TYR A 127 3.66 0.47 4.36
N ASN A 128 3.22 1.26 3.38
CA ASN A 128 1.80 1.26 2.99
C ASN A 128 1.34 -0.13 2.51
N SER A 129 2.11 -0.74 1.58
CA SER A 129 1.78 -2.06 1.06
C SER A 129 1.77 -3.14 2.15
N LEU A 130 2.75 -3.09 3.06
CA LEU A 130 2.89 -4.09 4.11
C LEU A 130 1.88 -3.91 5.24
N LEU A 131 1.57 -2.67 5.65
CA LEU A 131 0.50 -2.40 6.60
C LEU A 131 -0.84 -2.88 6.06
N PHE A 132 -1.14 -2.57 4.81
CA PHE A 132 -2.32 -3.08 4.14
C PHE A 132 -2.40 -4.61 4.24
N GLY A 133 -1.38 -5.32 3.76
CA GLY A 133 -1.37 -6.78 3.73
C GLY A 133 -1.39 -7.40 5.12
N TYR A 134 -0.68 -6.81 6.08
CA TYR A 134 -0.61 -7.32 7.45
C TYR A 134 -1.97 -7.23 8.13
N LEU A 135 -2.62 -6.07 8.06
CA LEU A 135 -3.93 -5.87 8.64
C LEU A 135 -5.00 -6.73 7.95
N ALA A 136 -4.89 -6.95 6.63
CA ALA A 136 -5.77 -7.87 5.91
C ALA A 136 -5.61 -9.32 6.41
N LEU A 137 -4.37 -9.81 6.46
CA LEU A 137 -4.10 -11.22 6.76
C LEU A 137 -4.21 -11.55 8.26
N VAL A 138 -3.76 -10.65 9.14
CA VAL A 138 -3.69 -10.90 10.58
C VAL A 138 -4.94 -10.40 11.31
N ASP A 139 -5.32 -9.15 11.07
CA ASP A 139 -6.41 -8.50 11.80
C ASP A 139 -7.79 -8.87 11.26
N LEU A 140 -7.97 -8.91 9.94
CA LEU A 140 -9.26 -9.26 9.33
C LEU A 140 -9.41 -10.78 9.11
N ALA A 141 -8.41 -11.42 8.50
CA ALA A 141 -8.51 -12.82 8.12
C ALA A 141 -8.16 -13.81 9.25
N HIS A 142 -7.40 -13.35 10.25
CA HIS A 142 -6.83 -14.19 11.31
C HIS A 142 -6.07 -15.41 10.76
N LEU A 143 -5.29 -15.17 9.71
CA LEU A 143 -4.52 -16.17 8.98
C LEU A 143 -3.70 -17.06 9.94
N LYS A 144 -3.71 -18.36 9.67
CA LYS A 144 -2.89 -19.35 10.35
C LYS A 144 -1.85 -19.93 9.39
N PRO A 145 -0.63 -20.24 9.87
CA PRO A 145 0.36 -20.94 9.07
C PRO A 145 -0.21 -22.22 8.44
N GLY A 146 0.14 -22.47 7.18
CA GLY A 146 -0.31 -23.61 6.40
C GLY A 146 -1.64 -23.42 5.64
N GLN A 147 -2.40 -22.36 5.93
CA GLN A 147 -3.61 -22.01 5.17
C GLN A 147 -3.27 -21.49 3.76
N HIS A 148 -4.20 -21.66 2.83
CA HIS A 148 -4.08 -21.13 1.47
C HIS A 148 -4.57 -19.69 1.40
N VAL A 149 -3.80 -18.86 0.72
CA VAL A 149 -4.14 -17.46 0.42
C VAL A 149 -4.13 -17.29 -1.09
N LEU A 150 -5.24 -16.84 -1.66
CA LEU A 150 -5.29 -16.37 -3.04
C LEU A 150 -5.13 -14.84 -3.05
N ILE A 151 -4.21 -14.34 -3.88
CA ILE A 151 -4.01 -12.92 -4.15
C ILE A 151 -4.27 -12.70 -5.64
N THR A 152 -5.30 -11.91 -5.98
CA THR A 152 -5.61 -11.59 -7.39
C THR A 152 -4.84 -10.36 -7.85
N GLU A 153 -4.61 -10.24 -9.17
CA GLU A 153 -3.76 -9.19 -9.77
C GLU A 153 -2.42 -9.04 -9.05
N ALA A 154 -1.80 -10.17 -8.69
CA ALA A 154 -0.71 -10.23 -7.72
C ALA A 154 0.55 -9.45 -8.13
N SER A 155 0.67 -9.09 -9.41
CA SER A 155 1.76 -8.29 -9.94
C SER A 155 1.53 -6.78 -9.82
N HIS A 156 0.33 -6.32 -9.47
CA HIS A 156 -0.05 -4.91 -9.53
C HIS A 156 -0.11 -4.24 -8.15
N CYS A 157 0.14 -2.93 -8.12
CA CYS A 157 -0.07 -2.09 -6.95
C CYS A 157 0.69 -2.61 -5.71
N ILE A 158 -0.03 -2.86 -4.61
CA ILE A 158 0.49 -3.31 -3.32
C ILE A 158 0.54 -4.85 -3.17
N ALA A 159 0.03 -5.58 -4.17
CA ALA A 159 -0.08 -7.04 -4.12
C ALA A 159 1.27 -7.77 -4.07
N PRO A 160 2.35 -7.33 -4.77
CA PRO A 160 3.65 -7.99 -4.69
C PRO A 160 4.20 -8.10 -3.26
N GLN A 161 4.15 -7.03 -2.46
CA GLN A 161 4.59 -7.12 -1.05
C GLN A 161 3.68 -8.03 -0.22
N THR A 162 2.39 -8.10 -0.56
CA THR A 162 1.44 -8.96 0.14
C THR A 162 1.70 -10.44 -0.13
N VAL A 163 2.21 -10.81 -1.32
CA VAL A 163 2.69 -12.17 -1.62
C VAL A 163 3.86 -12.55 -0.69
N GLN A 164 4.88 -11.69 -0.58
CA GLN A 164 6.01 -11.92 0.34
C GLN A 164 5.54 -12.04 1.78
N LEU A 165 4.64 -11.15 2.20
CA LEU A 165 4.13 -11.13 3.56
C LEU A 165 3.31 -12.39 3.90
N ALA A 166 2.41 -12.81 3.02
CA ALA A 166 1.66 -14.05 3.20
C ALA A 166 2.60 -15.25 3.33
N LYS A 167 3.67 -15.29 2.52
CA LYS A 167 4.68 -16.33 2.61
C LYS A 167 5.45 -16.29 3.93
N ALA A 168 5.88 -15.11 4.37
CA ALA A 168 6.58 -14.90 5.64
C ALA A 168 5.71 -15.28 6.86
N LEU A 169 4.38 -15.09 6.76
CA LEU A 169 3.40 -15.54 7.76
C LEU A 169 3.12 -17.05 7.71
N GLY A 170 3.77 -17.79 6.82
CA GLY A 170 3.68 -19.25 6.70
C GLY A 170 2.51 -19.75 5.87
N ALA A 171 1.89 -18.91 5.03
CA ALA A 171 0.83 -19.34 4.13
C ALA A 171 1.34 -20.20 2.96
N LYS A 172 0.40 -20.91 2.33
CA LYS A 172 0.54 -21.46 0.98
C LYS A 172 -0.04 -20.47 -0.01
N VAL A 173 0.80 -19.76 -0.75
CA VAL A 173 0.39 -18.59 -1.53
C VAL A 173 0.04 -18.99 -2.96
N ILE A 174 -1.17 -18.66 -3.38
CA ILE A 174 -1.64 -18.73 -4.76
C ILE A 174 -1.70 -17.29 -5.28
N ALA A 175 -0.94 -16.97 -6.32
CA ALA A 175 -0.96 -15.68 -6.97
C ALA A 175 -1.63 -15.82 -8.34
N SER A 176 -2.61 -14.95 -8.66
CA SER A 176 -3.15 -14.85 -10.02
C SER A 176 -2.71 -13.57 -10.70
N THR A 177 -2.44 -13.66 -12.01
CA THR A 177 -2.03 -12.54 -12.86
C THR A 177 -2.57 -12.74 -14.27
N GLY A 178 -2.75 -11.66 -15.03
CA GLY A 178 -3.07 -11.73 -16.45
C GLY A 178 -1.86 -12.07 -17.34
N SER A 179 -0.62 -11.87 -16.88
CA SER A 179 0.57 -12.01 -17.72
C SER A 179 1.46 -13.19 -17.34
N ALA A 180 1.81 -14.02 -18.33
CA ALA A 180 2.76 -15.12 -18.16
C ALA A 180 4.18 -14.65 -17.83
N ASP A 181 4.55 -13.45 -18.25
CA ASP A 181 5.87 -12.88 -17.99
C ASP A 181 6.09 -12.61 -16.49
N ASP A 182 5.02 -12.53 -15.70
CA ASP A 182 5.08 -12.27 -14.25
C ASP A 182 5.33 -13.54 -13.41
N ARG A 183 5.32 -14.73 -14.03
CA ARG A 183 5.39 -16.01 -13.30
C ARG A 183 6.63 -16.13 -12.41
N GLU A 184 7.81 -15.88 -12.97
CA GLU A 184 9.07 -16.00 -12.23
C GLU A 184 9.23 -14.90 -11.18
N PHE A 185 8.75 -13.70 -11.48
CA PHE A 185 8.70 -12.61 -10.52
C PHE A 185 7.87 -13.00 -9.28
N LEU A 186 6.63 -13.45 -9.48
CA LEU A 186 5.74 -13.85 -8.37
C LEU A 186 6.26 -15.05 -7.59
N ARG A 187 6.88 -16.03 -8.27
CA ARG A 187 7.57 -17.16 -7.60
C ARG A 187 8.73 -16.68 -6.74
N GLY A 188 9.52 -15.73 -7.24
CA GLY A 188 10.61 -15.11 -6.50
C GLY A 188 10.15 -14.40 -5.22
N LEU A 189 8.91 -13.88 -5.21
CA LEU A 189 8.29 -13.29 -4.02
C LEU A 189 7.71 -14.33 -3.03
N GLY A 190 7.70 -15.61 -3.39
CA GLY A 190 7.21 -16.68 -2.53
C GLY A 190 5.84 -17.25 -2.88
N ALA A 191 5.29 -16.95 -4.07
CA ALA A 191 4.11 -17.65 -4.56
C ALA A 191 4.41 -19.14 -4.78
N ASP A 192 3.68 -20.02 -4.08
CA ASP A 192 3.79 -21.47 -4.25
C ASP A 192 3.11 -21.93 -5.57
N LYS A 193 2.05 -21.22 -5.97
CA LYS A 193 1.36 -21.43 -7.24
C LYS A 193 1.11 -20.08 -7.92
N VAL A 194 1.46 -19.99 -9.20
CA VAL A 194 1.06 -18.87 -10.06
C VAL A 194 0.06 -19.36 -11.09
N ILE A 195 -1.08 -18.67 -11.19
CA ILE A 195 -2.15 -18.92 -12.16
C ILE A 195 -2.20 -17.73 -13.12
N VAL A 196 -1.96 -17.99 -14.40
CA VAL A 196 -2.10 -16.95 -15.43
C VAL A 196 -3.50 -17.03 -16.00
N THR A 197 -4.35 -16.07 -15.68
CA THR A 197 -5.79 -16.14 -15.96
C THR A 197 -6.15 -15.99 -17.43
N GLU A 198 -5.24 -15.45 -18.25
CA GLU A 198 -5.37 -15.42 -19.71
C GLU A 198 -5.07 -16.78 -20.37
N GLU A 199 -4.42 -17.70 -19.65
CA GLU A 199 -4.02 -19.02 -20.16
C GLU A 199 -4.75 -20.16 -19.44
N GLN A 200 -5.22 -19.93 -18.21
CA GLN A 200 -5.69 -20.95 -17.28
C GLN A 200 -6.99 -20.51 -16.61
N ASP A 201 -7.90 -21.47 -16.42
CA ASP A 201 -9.10 -21.26 -15.62
C ASP A 201 -8.73 -21.16 -14.14
N LEU A 202 -9.06 -20.03 -13.50
CA LEU A 202 -8.75 -19.77 -12.10
C LEU A 202 -9.41 -20.79 -11.16
N VAL A 203 -10.67 -21.14 -11.40
CA VAL A 203 -11.44 -22.03 -10.54
C VAL A 203 -10.84 -23.44 -10.58
N LEU A 204 -10.64 -23.98 -11.77
CA LEU A 204 -10.08 -25.33 -11.96
C LEU A 204 -8.67 -25.47 -11.38
N GLU A 205 -7.82 -24.45 -11.56
CA GLU A 205 -6.45 -24.50 -11.03
C GLU A 205 -6.41 -24.39 -9.50
N VAL A 206 -7.28 -23.57 -8.90
CA VAL A 206 -7.40 -23.51 -7.43
C VAL A 206 -7.98 -24.80 -6.87
N GLU A 207 -9.02 -25.36 -7.48
CA GLU A 207 -9.59 -26.66 -7.08
C GLU A 207 -8.53 -27.76 -7.13
N ARG A 208 -7.75 -27.84 -8.22
CA ARG A 208 -6.67 -28.84 -8.35
C ARG A 208 -5.59 -28.65 -7.30
N TYR A 209 -5.14 -27.42 -7.07
CA TYR A 209 -4.05 -27.12 -6.15
C TYR A 209 -4.45 -27.31 -4.67
N THR A 210 -5.71 -27.05 -4.35
CA THR A 210 -6.25 -27.18 -2.98
C THR A 210 -6.94 -28.52 -2.72
N GLU A 211 -6.92 -29.45 -3.69
CA GLU A 211 -7.61 -30.75 -3.62
C GLU A 211 -9.12 -30.60 -3.34
N GLY A 212 -9.75 -29.57 -3.92
CA GLY A 212 -11.16 -29.25 -3.75
C GLY A 212 -11.54 -28.63 -2.39
N LYS A 213 -10.56 -28.35 -1.51
CA LYS A 213 -10.82 -27.73 -0.20
C LYS A 213 -11.10 -26.22 -0.31
N GLY A 214 -10.63 -25.59 -1.39
CA GLY A 214 -10.72 -24.15 -1.58
C GLY A 214 -9.66 -23.38 -0.79
N VAL A 215 -9.78 -22.06 -0.80
CA VAL A 215 -8.84 -21.13 -0.16
C VAL A 215 -9.44 -20.45 1.07
N GLU A 216 -8.71 -20.42 2.18
CA GLU A 216 -9.19 -19.85 3.44
C GLU A 216 -9.21 -18.32 3.44
N VAL A 217 -8.33 -17.68 2.67
CA VAL A 217 -8.26 -16.23 2.52
C VAL A 217 -8.12 -15.86 1.05
N ILE A 218 -8.91 -14.88 0.61
CA ILE A 218 -8.85 -14.30 -0.73
C ILE A 218 -8.66 -12.80 -0.56
N LEU A 219 -7.57 -12.28 -1.09
CA LEU A 219 -7.34 -10.85 -1.26
C LEU A 219 -7.64 -10.50 -2.71
N ASP A 220 -8.70 -9.74 -2.93
CA ASP A 220 -9.16 -9.36 -4.27
C ASP A 220 -8.85 -7.90 -4.61
N GLN A 221 -7.94 -7.72 -5.57
CA GLN A 221 -7.62 -6.43 -6.19
C GLN A 221 -8.46 -6.16 -7.45
N CYS A 222 -9.07 -7.20 -8.01
CA CYS A 222 -9.67 -7.15 -9.34
C CYS A 222 -11.12 -6.70 -9.28
N ALA A 223 -11.92 -7.19 -8.33
CA ALA A 223 -13.35 -6.92 -8.25
C ALA A 223 -14.09 -7.34 -9.54
N GLY A 224 -14.95 -6.46 -10.07
CA GLY A 224 -15.66 -6.68 -11.32
C GLY A 224 -16.57 -7.92 -11.33
N PRO A 225 -17.04 -8.34 -12.51
CA PRO A 225 -17.88 -9.52 -12.66
C PRO A 225 -17.23 -10.83 -12.19
N GLN A 226 -15.90 -10.92 -12.15
CA GLN A 226 -15.17 -12.12 -11.72
C GLN A 226 -15.22 -12.37 -10.21
N MET A 227 -15.53 -11.37 -9.38
CA MET A 227 -15.60 -11.56 -7.92
C MET A 227 -16.55 -12.69 -7.52
N LYS A 228 -17.61 -12.95 -8.30
CA LYS A 228 -18.56 -14.05 -8.04
C LYS A 228 -17.87 -15.43 -8.03
N LEU A 229 -16.85 -15.63 -8.87
CA LEU A 229 -16.10 -16.88 -8.98
C LEU A 229 -15.25 -17.15 -7.74
N LEU A 230 -14.85 -16.09 -7.04
CA LEU A 230 -14.07 -16.18 -5.81
C LEU A 230 -14.86 -16.89 -4.70
N GLY A 231 -16.19 -16.79 -4.72
CA GLY A 231 -17.05 -17.57 -3.82
C GLY A 231 -16.99 -19.08 -4.06
N ASP A 232 -16.83 -19.51 -5.32
CA ASP A 232 -16.79 -20.93 -5.70
C ASP A 232 -15.47 -21.60 -5.28
N ILE A 233 -14.39 -20.84 -5.21
CA ILE A 233 -13.07 -21.33 -4.76
C ILE A 233 -12.79 -21.09 -3.28
N ALA A 234 -13.57 -20.27 -2.59
CA ALA A 234 -13.40 -20.06 -1.15
C ALA A 234 -13.64 -21.36 -0.36
N ALA A 235 -12.85 -21.59 0.69
CA ALA A 235 -13.10 -22.64 1.67
C ALA A 235 -14.31 -22.28 2.56
N PRO A 236 -14.92 -23.26 3.26
CA PRO A 236 -15.90 -22.97 4.31
C PRO A 236 -15.33 -22.00 5.35
N ARG A 237 -16.10 -20.95 5.68
CA ARG A 237 -15.72 -19.83 6.57
C ARG A 237 -14.49 -19.05 6.08
N GLY A 238 -14.26 -19.09 4.77
CA GLY A 238 -13.24 -18.31 4.09
C GLY A 238 -13.53 -16.81 4.16
N LYS A 239 -12.45 -16.02 4.07
CA LYS A 239 -12.50 -14.55 4.10
C LYS A 239 -12.23 -14.03 2.70
N LEU A 240 -13.20 -13.31 2.14
CA LEU A 240 -13.05 -12.56 0.91
C LEU A 240 -12.83 -11.09 1.27
N ILE A 241 -11.62 -10.59 1.03
CA ILE A 241 -11.20 -9.23 1.36
C ILE A 241 -11.01 -8.46 0.06
N LEU A 242 -11.95 -7.57 -0.26
CA LEU A 242 -11.87 -6.67 -1.40
C LEU A 242 -11.04 -5.44 -1.03
N TYR A 243 -10.02 -5.13 -1.83
CA TYR A 243 -9.14 -3.99 -1.58
C TYR A 243 -8.77 -3.16 -2.81
N GLY A 244 -9.08 -3.67 -4.00
CA GLY A 244 -8.92 -2.96 -5.25
C GLY A 244 -10.09 -3.21 -6.18
N ILE A 245 -10.14 -2.42 -7.24
CA ILE A 245 -11.21 -2.44 -8.23
C ILE A 245 -10.65 -2.33 -9.66
N ASN A 246 -9.50 -2.96 -9.92
CA ASN A 246 -8.81 -2.87 -11.22
C ASN A 246 -9.67 -3.36 -12.39
N GLY A 247 -10.54 -4.34 -12.15
CA GLY A 247 -11.48 -4.89 -13.12
C GLY A 247 -12.85 -4.20 -13.16
N GLY A 248 -13.03 -3.11 -12.40
CA GLY A 248 -14.26 -2.31 -12.39
C GLY A 248 -14.79 -2.00 -10.98
N ASN A 249 -15.49 -0.87 -10.86
CA ASN A 249 -16.06 -0.37 -9.61
C ASN A 249 -17.43 -0.98 -9.25
N ASP A 250 -18.03 -1.79 -10.14
CA ASP A 250 -19.25 -2.53 -9.91
C ASP A 250 -18.96 -4.04 -9.89
N THR A 251 -19.48 -4.75 -8.89
CA THR A 251 -19.18 -6.17 -8.68
C THR A 251 -20.38 -7.00 -8.23
N ALA A 252 -20.46 -8.24 -8.69
CA ALA A 252 -21.51 -9.18 -8.31
C ALA A 252 -21.10 -9.99 -7.08
N PHE A 253 -21.79 -9.77 -5.95
CA PHE A 253 -21.52 -10.51 -4.72
C PHE A 253 -21.88 -12.01 -4.85
N PRO A 254 -21.00 -12.96 -4.44
CA PRO A 254 -21.25 -14.39 -4.52
C PRO A 254 -22.25 -14.89 -3.46
N ALA A 255 -23.50 -14.43 -3.51
CA ALA A 255 -24.50 -14.66 -2.46
C ALA A 255 -24.74 -16.15 -2.16
N CYS A 256 -24.89 -17.00 -3.18
CA CYS A 256 -25.10 -18.44 -2.96
C CYS A 256 -23.92 -19.09 -2.24
N ALA A 257 -22.68 -18.76 -2.62
CA ALA A 257 -21.50 -19.25 -1.93
C ALA A 257 -21.41 -18.69 -0.50
N ALA A 258 -21.78 -17.42 -0.30
CA ALA A 258 -21.79 -16.79 1.01
C ALA A 258 -22.67 -17.55 2.00
N PHE A 259 -23.89 -17.94 1.61
CA PHE A 259 -24.77 -18.75 2.45
C PHE A 259 -24.28 -20.20 2.60
N LYS A 260 -23.87 -20.86 1.51
CA LYS A 260 -23.45 -22.27 1.55
C LYS A 260 -22.16 -22.51 2.33
N LYS A 261 -21.23 -21.57 2.24
CA LYS A 261 -19.88 -21.69 2.82
C LYS A 261 -19.69 -20.82 4.05
N HIS A 262 -20.70 -20.07 4.49
CA HIS A 262 -20.58 -19.10 5.59
C HIS A 262 -19.42 -18.11 5.36
N LEU A 263 -19.33 -17.55 4.15
CA LEU A 263 -18.24 -16.63 3.80
C LEU A 263 -18.31 -15.36 4.65
N GLN A 264 -17.14 -14.86 5.00
CA GLN A 264 -16.99 -13.55 5.61
C GLN A 264 -16.44 -12.60 4.54
N PHE A 265 -17.12 -11.48 4.34
CA PHE A 265 -16.73 -10.48 3.36
C PHE A 265 -16.26 -9.22 4.07
N TYR A 266 -15.13 -8.69 3.63
CA TYR A 266 -14.54 -7.45 4.13
C TYR A 266 -14.19 -6.56 2.95
N ARG A 267 -14.38 -5.25 3.13
CA ARG A 267 -13.71 -4.23 2.32
C ARG A 267 -12.58 -3.68 3.16
N HIS A 268 -11.38 -3.58 2.59
CA HIS A 268 -10.19 -3.16 3.33
C HIS A 268 -9.44 -2.02 2.66
N CYS A 269 -9.11 -1.01 3.44
CA CYS A 269 -8.21 0.10 3.16
C CYS A 269 -7.32 0.29 4.38
N VAL A 270 -6.05 0.68 4.21
CA VAL A 270 -5.15 0.91 5.36
C VAL A 270 -5.71 1.94 6.36
N LEU A 271 -6.47 2.93 5.87
CA LEU A 271 -7.14 3.95 6.67
C LEU A 271 -8.20 3.41 7.62
N ASP A 272 -8.71 2.19 7.40
CA ASP A 272 -9.61 1.52 8.36
C ASP A 272 -8.95 1.26 9.72
N PHE A 273 -7.61 1.29 9.75
CA PHE A 273 -6.81 1.09 10.96
C PHE A 273 -5.92 2.29 11.28
N THR A 274 -5.38 2.98 10.29
CA THR A 274 -4.55 4.16 10.54
C THR A 274 -5.37 5.43 10.80
N GLY A 275 -6.67 5.39 10.54
CA GLY A 275 -7.61 6.48 10.78
C GLY A 275 -7.74 7.44 9.60
N CYS A 276 -8.93 8.04 9.50
CA CYS A 276 -9.26 9.12 8.59
C CYS A 276 -10.38 9.96 9.24
N PRO A 277 -10.03 10.90 10.13
CA PRO A 277 -11.00 11.72 10.86
C PRO A 277 -11.97 12.49 9.96
N GLU A 278 -11.51 12.89 8.76
CA GLU A 278 -12.32 13.57 7.74
C GLU A 278 -13.50 12.72 7.27
N LEU A 279 -13.40 11.40 7.37
CA LEU A 279 -14.43 10.42 7.06
C LEU A 279 -15.05 9.77 8.31
N GLY A 280 -14.70 10.24 9.53
CA GLY A 280 -15.17 9.69 10.79
C GLY A 280 -14.60 8.30 11.12
N ILE A 281 -13.42 7.97 10.59
CA ILE A 281 -12.75 6.69 10.84
C ILE A 281 -11.70 6.91 11.93
N GLU A 282 -11.92 6.29 13.09
CA GLU A 282 -11.00 6.33 14.22
C GLU A 282 -9.82 5.37 14.01
N PRO A 283 -8.60 5.75 14.42
CA PRO A 283 -7.44 4.87 14.30
C PRO A 283 -7.47 3.74 15.33
N ASN A 284 -7.01 2.56 14.91
CA ASN A 284 -6.67 1.44 15.78
C ASN A 284 -5.14 1.40 16.00
N ASN A 285 -4.66 2.27 16.89
CA ASN A 285 -3.23 2.45 17.16
C ASN A 285 -2.55 1.15 17.60
N GLU A 286 -3.23 0.29 18.36
CA GLU A 286 -2.68 -0.99 18.82
C GLU A 286 -2.38 -1.93 17.64
N ALA A 287 -3.33 -2.06 16.71
CA ALA A 287 -3.14 -2.89 15.51
C ALA A 287 -2.02 -2.36 14.62
N VAL A 288 -1.97 -1.04 14.41
CA VAL A 288 -0.92 -0.39 13.59
C VAL A 288 0.45 -0.58 14.23
N GLN A 289 0.62 -0.34 15.53
CA GLN A 289 1.91 -0.51 16.20
C GLN A 289 2.40 -1.97 16.21
N ARG A 290 1.48 -2.92 16.41
CA ARG A 290 1.81 -4.35 16.28
C ARG A 290 2.25 -4.69 14.85
N ALA A 291 1.54 -4.20 13.84
CA ALA A 291 1.88 -4.41 12.44
C ALA A 291 3.27 -3.84 12.12
N LEU A 292 3.55 -2.59 12.50
CA LEU A 292 4.85 -1.94 12.31
C LEU A 292 5.99 -2.72 12.97
N THR A 293 5.78 -3.19 14.21
CA THR A 293 6.77 -4.00 14.94
C THR A 293 7.12 -5.27 14.18
N HIS A 294 6.10 -6.03 13.74
CA HIS A 294 6.32 -7.28 13.02
C HIS A 294 6.91 -7.06 11.63
N ILE A 295 6.46 -6.03 10.92
CA ILE A 295 7.01 -5.64 9.61
C ILE A 295 8.48 -5.30 9.75
N ASN A 296 8.85 -4.47 10.73
CA ASN A 296 10.24 -4.10 10.98
C ASN A 296 11.11 -5.31 11.31
N GLN A 297 10.61 -6.23 12.15
CA GLN A 297 11.33 -7.45 12.50
C GLN A 297 11.54 -8.34 11.26
N MET A 298 10.49 -8.66 10.51
CA MET A 298 10.60 -9.48 9.29
C MET A 298 11.47 -8.81 8.20
N THR A 299 11.50 -7.48 8.16
CA THR A 299 12.40 -6.73 7.25
C THR A 299 13.85 -6.85 7.69
N ALA A 300 14.14 -6.70 8.99
CA ALA A 300 15.49 -6.88 9.53
C ALA A 300 16.00 -8.31 9.30
N ASP A 301 15.11 -9.30 9.41
CA ASP A 301 15.38 -10.72 9.12
C ASP A 301 15.44 -11.04 7.61
N ARG A 302 15.24 -10.03 6.74
CA ARG A 302 15.21 -10.13 5.27
C ARG A 302 14.15 -11.09 4.71
N LEU A 303 13.07 -11.32 5.46
CA LEU A 303 11.89 -12.02 4.99
C LEU A 303 10.98 -11.13 4.13
N LEU A 304 11.05 -9.81 4.35
CA LEU A 304 10.35 -8.81 3.56
C LEU A 304 11.38 -7.90 2.90
N THR A 305 11.43 -7.94 1.57
CA THR A 305 12.29 -7.06 0.78
C THR A 305 11.44 -6.06 -0.02
N PRO A 306 11.84 -4.79 -0.07
CA PRO A 306 11.18 -3.79 -0.90
C PRO A 306 11.18 -4.22 -2.37
N VAL A 307 10.09 -3.92 -3.07
CA VAL A 307 9.97 -4.18 -4.50
C VAL A 307 9.78 -2.85 -5.21
N ILE A 308 10.84 -2.39 -5.88
CA ILE A 308 10.86 -1.15 -6.64
C ILE A 308 10.89 -1.49 -8.12
N ASP A 309 9.96 -0.91 -8.86
CA ASP A 309 9.95 -0.99 -10.31
C ASP A 309 10.78 0.15 -10.92
N LYS A 310 10.56 1.39 -10.46
CA LYS A 310 11.28 2.55 -10.99
C LYS A 310 11.50 3.65 -9.96
N VAL A 311 12.67 4.28 -10.06
CA VAL A 311 13.05 5.47 -9.29
C VAL A 311 13.23 6.64 -10.26
N PHE A 312 12.57 7.75 -9.97
CA PHE A 312 12.72 9.02 -10.68
C PHE A 312 13.51 10.02 -9.83
N ALA A 313 14.15 10.99 -10.47
CA ALA A 313 14.60 12.17 -9.74
C ALA A 313 13.36 12.96 -9.27
N PHE A 314 13.48 13.66 -8.14
CA PHE A 314 12.37 14.45 -7.60
C PHE A 314 11.84 15.50 -8.60
N ASP A 315 12.72 16.09 -9.41
CA ASP A 315 12.35 17.08 -10.44
C ASP A 315 11.57 16.47 -11.62
N ASP A 316 11.62 15.15 -11.81
CA ASP A 316 10.88 14.42 -12.85
C ASP A 316 9.45 14.07 -12.43
N PHE A 317 8.87 14.81 -11.48
CA PHE A 317 7.57 14.49 -10.87
C PHE A 317 6.41 14.36 -11.88
N VAL A 318 6.41 15.14 -12.96
CA VAL A 318 5.42 15.01 -14.04
C VAL A 318 5.58 13.68 -14.79
N ALA A 319 6.82 13.31 -15.10
CA ALA A 319 7.12 12.06 -15.78
C ALA A 319 6.80 10.84 -14.91
N ALA A 320 7.07 10.92 -13.60
CA ALA A 320 6.71 9.90 -12.64
C ALA A 320 5.19 9.67 -12.58
N HIS A 321 4.39 10.76 -12.56
CA HIS A 321 2.92 10.64 -12.61
C HIS A 321 2.41 10.04 -13.92
N ARG A 322 2.93 10.47 -15.07
CA ARG A 322 2.56 9.88 -16.37
C ARG A 322 2.92 8.41 -16.44
N TYR A 323 4.04 8.01 -15.83
CA TYR A 323 4.42 6.61 -15.71
C TYR A 323 3.46 5.82 -14.81
N MET A 324 3.06 6.37 -13.66
CA MET A 324 2.05 5.73 -12.80
C MET A 324 0.70 5.55 -13.52
N GLU A 325 0.33 6.48 -14.39
CA GLU A 325 -0.87 6.40 -15.25
C GLU A 325 -0.83 5.25 -16.26
N THR A 326 0.34 4.65 -16.54
CA THR A 326 0.44 3.41 -17.35
C THR A 326 0.18 2.14 -16.54
N CYS A 327 -0.18 2.27 -15.25
CA CYS A 327 -0.40 1.16 -14.32
C CYS A 327 0.79 0.19 -14.27
N PRO A 328 1.98 0.65 -13.86
CA PRO A 328 3.15 -0.21 -13.77
C PRO A 328 2.90 -1.40 -12.84
N ASN A 329 3.51 -2.54 -13.19
CA ASN A 329 3.44 -3.77 -12.43
C ASN A 329 4.83 -4.12 -11.87
N ARG A 330 4.90 -5.20 -11.09
CA ARG A 330 6.11 -5.76 -10.49
C ARG A 330 6.86 -4.89 -9.50
N GLY A 331 6.28 -3.78 -9.03
CA GLY A 331 6.90 -3.00 -7.98
C GLY A 331 6.24 -1.65 -7.75
N ARG A 332 6.84 -0.89 -6.84
CA ARG A 332 6.44 0.47 -6.49
C ARG A 332 7.30 1.48 -7.22
N VAL A 333 6.75 2.67 -7.43
CA VAL A 333 7.46 3.81 -8.01
C VAL A 333 7.86 4.77 -6.90
N ALA A 334 9.07 5.29 -6.95
CA ALA A 334 9.59 6.26 -5.99
C ALA A 334 10.19 7.47 -6.70
N LEU A 335 10.25 8.59 -5.98
CA LEU A 335 11.03 9.75 -6.38
C LEU A 335 12.11 9.99 -5.32
N GLN A 336 13.34 10.21 -5.76
CA GLN A 336 14.48 10.43 -4.89
C GLN A 336 14.89 11.90 -4.92
N LEU A 337 15.04 12.50 -3.73
CA LEU A 337 15.56 13.83 -3.58
C LEU A 337 17.09 13.77 -3.60
N ALA A 338 17.73 14.77 -4.20
CA ALA A 338 19.18 14.90 -4.14
C ALA A 338 19.62 14.99 -2.67
N THR A 339 20.65 14.23 -2.32
CA THR A 339 21.32 14.36 -1.03
C THR A 339 22.46 15.35 -1.24
N ASP A 340 22.36 16.53 -0.61
CA ASP A 340 23.46 17.50 -0.57
C ASP A 340 24.66 16.98 0.24
#